data_AF-A0A2S9JMN1-F1
#
_entry.id   AF-A0A2S9JMN1-F1
#
_cell.length_a   1.000
_cell.length_b   1.000
_cell.length_c   1.000
_cell.angle_alpha   90.00
_cell.angle_beta   90.00
_cell.angle_gamma   90.00
#
_symmetry.space_group_name_H-M   'P 1'
#
loop_
_entity.id
_entity.type
_entity.pdbx_description
1 polymer ?
#
loop_
_entity_poly.entity_id
_entity_poly.type
_entity_poly.pdbx_seq_one_letter_code
_entity_poly.pdbx_strand_id
1 'polypeptide(L)'
;MRKLFVFPAIAIALSFAACGGSENKNNSATTEETATTSSEGAATETVPGIENVELSNKIVVEGNDQMKFDKELLRVKAGEEVELTLKNVGELPKESMGHNFVILASGVDVATFGSEAVAAADNDYIPKTSLSSVVAHTKLLGPGEEDKITFTLEKGVYTFICSFPGHFGVMQGKIVAE
;
A
#
# COMPACT_ATOMS: atom_id res chain seq x y z
N MET A 1 22.46 1.06 -47.67
CA MET A 1 22.33 2.40 -48.29
C MET A 1 21.54 3.30 -47.33
N ARG A 2 22.23 4.20 -46.64
CA ARG A 2 21.64 5.18 -45.70
C ARG A 2 20.89 6.23 -46.51
N LYS A 3 19.62 6.48 -46.19
CA LYS A 3 18.90 7.67 -46.67
C LYS A 3 18.66 8.60 -45.50
N LEU A 4 19.43 9.69 -45.52
CA LEU A 4 19.23 10.88 -44.70
C LEU A 4 17.94 11.57 -45.14
N PHE A 5 17.11 11.96 -44.16
CA PHE A 5 16.12 13.01 -44.34
C PHE A 5 16.45 14.14 -43.38
N VAL A 6 16.83 15.27 -43.97
CA VAL A 6 16.98 16.61 -43.39
C VAL A 6 15.68 17.36 -43.65
N PHE A 7 15.23 18.22 -42.73
CA PHE A 7 14.49 19.50 -42.90
C PHE A 7 13.75 19.86 -41.57
N PRO A 8 13.40 21.14 -41.29
CA PRO A 8 14.27 22.24 -40.89
C PRO A 8 13.88 22.85 -39.52
N ALA A 9 14.79 23.65 -38.95
CA ALA A 9 14.60 24.40 -37.72
C ALA A 9 13.61 25.58 -37.88
N ILE A 10 12.73 25.77 -36.89
CA ILE A 10 12.02 27.03 -36.64
C ILE A 10 12.24 27.42 -35.19
N ALA A 11 12.99 28.50 -34.99
CA ALA A 11 13.20 29.17 -33.72
C ALA A 11 12.21 30.34 -33.61
N ILE A 12 11.49 30.43 -32.50
CA ILE A 12 10.78 31.66 -32.11
C ILE A 12 11.10 31.92 -30.64
N ALA A 13 11.93 32.95 -30.43
CA ALA A 13 12.19 33.56 -29.14
C ALA A 13 11.31 34.81 -29.01
N LEU A 14 10.56 34.93 -27.92
CA LEU A 14 9.95 36.18 -27.47
C LEU A 14 10.14 36.30 -25.96
N SER A 15 11.10 37.13 -25.58
CA SER A 15 11.36 37.58 -24.21
C SER A 15 10.64 38.90 -23.99
N PHE A 16 9.85 39.00 -22.92
CA PHE A 16 9.50 40.29 -22.33
C PHE A 16 10.01 40.32 -20.89
N ALA A 17 10.96 41.21 -20.67
CA ALA A 17 11.43 41.63 -19.36
C ALA A 17 10.42 42.60 -18.74
N ALA A 18 10.09 42.41 -17.46
CA ALA A 18 9.49 43.43 -16.61
C ALA A 18 10.31 43.53 -15.33
N CYS A 19 10.68 44.77 -15.00
CA CYS A 19 11.64 45.18 -13.99
C CYS A 19 10.92 45.85 -12.80
N GLY A 20 11.48 45.71 -11.61
CA GLY A 20 11.21 46.54 -10.43
C GLY A 20 11.13 45.68 -9.15
N GLY A 21 11.88 45.92 -8.07
CA GLY A 21 12.88 46.93 -7.73
C GLY A 21 13.22 46.81 -6.23
N SER A 22 14.50 47.02 -5.90
CA SER A 22 15.06 47.54 -4.63
C SER A 22 15.13 46.69 -3.34
N GLU A 23 16.37 46.21 -3.09
CA GLU A 23 17.23 46.34 -1.89
C GLU A 23 16.65 46.26 -0.46
N ASN A 24 17.17 45.36 0.40
CA ASN A 24 18.33 45.58 1.30
C ASN A 24 18.31 44.68 2.57
N LYS A 25 19.46 44.06 2.85
CA LYS A 25 20.11 43.75 4.13
C LYS A 25 19.38 43.18 5.37
N ASN A 26 20.11 42.20 5.91
CA ASN A 26 20.47 41.96 7.32
C ASN A 26 19.61 41.01 8.18
N ASN A 27 20.27 39.89 8.50
CA ASN A 27 20.54 39.37 9.84
C ASN A 27 19.38 39.29 10.84
N SER A 28 19.01 38.07 11.20
CA SER A 28 18.56 37.80 12.57
C SER A 28 19.04 36.44 13.02
N ALA A 29 19.86 36.45 14.07
CA ALA A 29 19.96 35.36 15.01
C ALA A 29 18.68 35.29 15.87
N THR A 30 18.61 34.22 16.67
CA THR A 30 17.88 34.12 17.96
C THR A 30 16.56 33.34 17.95
N THR A 31 16.67 32.14 18.52
CA THR A 31 15.80 31.53 19.55
C THR A 31 14.64 30.62 19.15
N GLU A 32 14.77 29.41 19.70
CA GLU A 32 13.76 28.47 20.20
C GLU A 32 12.29 28.82 19.96
N GLU A 33 11.61 27.91 19.28
CA GLU A 33 10.24 27.59 19.65
C GLU A 33 10.03 26.08 19.58
N THR A 34 9.96 25.50 20.77
CA THR A 34 9.45 24.16 21.04
C THR A 34 8.02 24.06 20.53
N ALA A 35 7.85 23.50 19.33
CA ALA A 35 6.54 23.02 18.89
C ALA A 35 6.32 21.62 19.48
N THR A 36 5.74 21.58 20.67
CA THR A 36 5.05 20.41 21.18
C THR A 36 3.84 20.16 20.27
N THR A 37 4.04 19.42 19.19
CA THR A 37 2.93 18.85 18.43
C THR A 37 2.31 17.77 19.29
N SER A 38 1.27 18.15 20.02
CA SER A 38 0.26 17.23 20.52
C SER A 38 -0.27 16.47 19.30
N SER A 39 0.02 15.18 19.25
CA SER A 39 -0.60 14.25 18.31
C SER A 39 -2.07 14.15 18.72
N GLU A 40 -2.87 15.02 18.11
CA GLU A 40 -4.32 14.99 18.08
C GLU A 40 -4.74 13.57 17.66
N GLY A 41 -5.46 12.88 18.54
CA GLY A 41 -5.88 11.50 18.34
C GLY A 41 -6.58 11.33 17.00
N ALA A 42 -6.02 10.44 16.16
CA ALA A 42 -6.66 9.99 14.94
C ALA A 42 -8.09 9.56 15.28
N ALA A 43 -9.06 10.23 14.65
CA ALA A 43 -10.46 9.84 14.71
C ALA A 43 -10.54 8.36 14.35
N THR A 44 -10.93 7.53 15.32
CA THR A 44 -11.07 6.10 15.11
C THR A 44 -12.27 5.93 14.19
N GLU A 45 -12.01 5.66 12.91
CA GLU A 45 -13.06 5.21 12.00
C GLU A 45 -13.71 3.97 12.62
N THR A 46 -15.02 4.04 12.86
CA THR A 46 -15.77 2.90 13.37
C THR A 46 -16.07 1.98 12.20
N VAL A 47 -15.42 0.80 12.17
CA VAL A 47 -15.64 -0.20 11.13
C VAL A 47 -16.84 -1.07 11.53
N PRO A 48 -17.97 -1.05 10.78
CA PRO A 48 -19.16 -1.81 11.17
C PRO A 48 -18.88 -3.31 11.29
N GLY A 49 -19.39 -3.94 12.35
CA GLY A 49 -19.27 -5.37 12.56
C GLY A 49 -17.97 -5.81 13.24
N ILE A 50 -17.02 -4.90 13.49
CA ILE A 50 -15.76 -5.22 14.16
C ILE A 50 -15.97 -5.74 15.58
N GLU A 51 -17.03 -5.31 16.25
CA GLU A 51 -17.41 -5.79 17.57
C GLU A 51 -17.73 -7.29 17.62
N ASN A 52 -18.05 -7.89 16.46
CA ASN A 52 -18.34 -9.31 16.31
C ASN A 52 -17.10 -10.13 15.91
N VAL A 53 -15.96 -9.47 15.69
CA VAL A 53 -14.69 -10.13 15.34
C VAL A 53 -13.87 -10.38 16.60
N GLU A 54 -13.35 -11.60 16.73
CA GLU A 54 -12.45 -11.98 17.82
C GLU A 54 -11.15 -11.15 17.76
N LEU A 55 -10.77 -10.57 18.89
CA LEU A 55 -9.48 -9.91 19.05
C LEU A 55 -8.37 -10.95 19.21
N SER A 56 -7.54 -11.13 18.18
CA SER A 56 -6.45 -12.11 18.19
C SER A 56 -5.25 -11.63 17.37
N ASN A 57 -4.04 -11.80 17.92
CA ASN A 57 -2.79 -11.60 17.21
C ASN A 57 -2.27 -12.89 16.55
N LYS A 58 -3.07 -13.95 16.52
CA LYS A 58 -2.79 -15.17 15.77
C LYS A 58 -3.93 -15.40 14.79
N ILE A 59 -3.65 -15.12 13.52
CA ILE A 59 -4.65 -15.10 12.46
C ILE A 59 -4.29 -16.16 11.43
N VAL A 60 -5.28 -16.91 11.00
CA VAL A 60 -5.21 -17.76 9.80
C VAL A 60 -6.22 -17.22 8.81
N VAL A 61 -5.82 -16.99 7.57
CA VAL A 61 -6.70 -16.57 6.47
C VAL A 61 -6.58 -17.58 5.34
N GLU A 62 -7.71 -17.93 4.73
CA GLU A 62 -7.77 -18.83 3.58
C GLU A 62 -8.18 -18.04 2.33
N GLY A 63 -7.44 -18.20 1.23
CA GLY A 63 -7.77 -17.72 -0.11
C GLY A 63 -8.23 -18.88 -1.00
N ASN A 64 -9.24 -18.66 -1.85
CA ASN A 64 -9.80 -19.71 -2.72
C ASN A 64 -9.98 -19.26 -4.18
N ASP A 65 -10.30 -20.23 -5.05
CA ASP A 65 -10.49 -20.05 -6.50
C ASP A 65 -11.65 -19.11 -6.89
N GLN A 66 -12.44 -18.63 -5.92
CA GLN A 66 -13.48 -17.62 -6.15
C GLN A 66 -12.96 -16.19 -5.94
N MET A 67 -11.64 -16.01 -5.79
CA MET A 67 -10.97 -14.74 -5.48
C MET A 67 -11.49 -14.12 -4.17
N LYS A 68 -11.64 -14.96 -3.13
CA LYS A 68 -12.11 -14.53 -1.82
C LYS A 68 -11.15 -14.94 -0.73
N PHE A 69 -10.98 -14.06 0.24
CA PHE A 69 -10.54 -14.46 1.57
C PHE A 69 -11.75 -14.98 2.36
N ASP A 70 -11.54 -15.94 3.25
CA ASP A 70 -12.56 -16.38 4.22
C ASP A 70 -12.89 -15.29 5.26
N LYS A 71 -11.97 -14.33 5.45
CA LYS A 71 -12.07 -13.21 6.38
C LYS A 71 -11.84 -11.89 5.68
N GLU A 72 -12.84 -11.02 5.74
CA GLU A 72 -12.77 -9.64 5.23
C GLU A 72 -12.55 -8.61 6.35
N LEU A 73 -12.67 -9.05 7.61
CA LEU A 73 -12.51 -8.20 8.79
C LEU A 73 -11.66 -8.91 9.84
N LEU A 74 -10.59 -8.25 10.28
CA LEU A 74 -9.64 -8.75 11.26
C LEU A 74 -9.49 -7.74 12.39
N ARG A 75 -9.33 -8.24 13.62
CA ARG A 75 -9.18 -7.41 14.83
C ARG A 75 -7.96 -7.85 15.60
N VAL A 76 -6.99 -6.95 15.75
CA VAL A 76 -5.69 -7.21 16.38
C VAL A 76 -5.40 -6.19 17.46
N LYS A 77 -4.49 -6.54 18.37
CA LYS A 77 -3.98 -5.61 19.36
C LYS A 77 -2.89 -4.74 18.75
N ALA A 78 -3.04 -3.43 18.88
CA ALA A 78 -2.03 -2.47 18.44
C ALA A 78 -0.76 -2.56 19.29
N GLY A 79 0.40 -2.32 18.68
CA GLY A 79 1.71 -2.30 19.34
C GLY A 79 2.25 -3.67 19.77
N GLU A 80 1.48 -4.75 19.59
CA GLU A 80 1.90 -6.13 19.81
C GLU A 80 2.24 -6.82 18.47
N GLU A 81 3.10 -7.84 18.51
CA GLU A 81 3.39 -8.67 17.33
C GLU A 81 2.15 -9.48 16.95
N VAL A 82 1.81 -9.47 15.65
CA VAL A 82 0.76 -10.25 15.01
C VAL A 82 1.42 -11.32 14.16
N GLU A 83 0.99 -12.56 14.31
CA GLU A 83 1.32 -13.69 13.43
C GLU A 83 0.12 -13.95 12.50
N LEU A 84 0.35 -13.86 11.19
CA LEU A 84 -0.65 -14.17 10.17
C LEU A 84 -0.15 -15.30 9.27
N THR A 85 -0.96 -16.35 9.15
CA THR A 85 -0.77 -17.40 8.15
C THR A 85 -1.81 -17.24 7.04
N LEU A 86 -1.35 -17.10 5.80
CA LEU A 86 -2.20 -17.26 4.62
C LEU A 86 -2.11 -18.71 4.13
N LYS A 87 -3.25 -19.30 3.77
CA LYS A 87 -3.34 -20.57 3.08
C LYS A 87 -4.09 -20.39 1.76
N ASN A 88 -3.57 -20.94 0.67
CA ASN A 88 -4.33 -21.05 -0.56
C ASN A 88 -5.00 -22.44 -0.61
N VAL A 89 -6.33 -22.46 -0.42
CA VAL A 89 -7.14 -23.69 -0.43
C VAL A 89 -7.78 -23.98 -1.79
N GLY A 90 -7.43 -23.20 -2.82
CA GLY A 90 -7.82 -23.44 -4.20
C GLY A 90 -7.08 -24.61 -4.84
N GLU A 91 -7.51 -24.95 -6.06
CA GLU A 91 -6.93 -26.01 -6.89
C GLU A 91 -6.29 -25.47 -8.18
N LEU A 92 -6.56 -24.21 -8.53
CA LEU A 92 -6.07 -23.61 -9.78
C LEU A 92 -4.58 -23.25 -9.71
N PRO A 93 -3.84 -23.29 -10.84
CA PRO A 93 -2.41 -22.98 -10.87
C PRO A 93 -2.09 -21.56 -10.39
N LYS A 94 -0.95 -21.41 -9.70
CA LYS A 94 -0.42 -20.16 -9.15
C LYS A 94 -0.32 -19.03 -10.17
N GLU A 95 0.02 -19.36 -11.42
CA GLU A 95 0.18 -18.42 -12.52
C GLU A 95 -1.15 -17.81 -12.97
N SER A 96 -2.27 -18.44 -12.61
CA SER A 96 -3.64 -18.02 -13.00
C SER A 96 -4.52 -17.63 -11.82
N MET A 97 -4.27 -18.16 -10.63
CA MET A 97 -5.08 -17.97 -9.42
C MET A 97 -4.19 -17.93 -8.16
N GLY A 98 -3.06 -17.24 -8.28
CA GLY A 98 -2.18 -17.02 -7.15
C GLY A 98 -2.81 -16.07 -6.13
N HIS A 99 -2.57 -16.32 -4.85
CA HIS A 99 -3.03 -15.45 -3.77
C HIS A 99 -1.86 -15.03 -2.88
N ASN A 100 -1.77 -13.73 -2.62
CA ASN A 100 -0.92 -13.17 -1.57
C ASN A 100 -1.81 -12.37 -0.61
N PHE A 101 -1.25 -11.99 0.53
CA PHE A 101 -1.89 -11.11 1.49
C PHE A 101 -0.98 -9.91 1.70
N VAL A 102 -1.44 -8.72 1.32
CA VAL A 102 -0.66 -7.48 1.36
C VAL A 102 -1.37 -6.49 2.26
N ILE A 103 -0.72 -6.07 3.34
CA ILE A 103 -1.23 -5.04 4.25
C ILE A 103 -0.71 -3.71 3.74
N LEU A 104 -1.63 -2.83 3.35
CA LEU A 104 -1.30 -1.49 2.90
C LEU A 104 -1.26 -0.52 4.07
N ALA A 105 -0.34 0.44 4.02
CA ALA A 105 -0.33 1.57 4.94
C ALA A 105 -1.67 2.33 4.85
N SER A 106 -2.10 2.95 5.95
CA SER A 106 -3.34 3.72 5.98
C SER A 106 -3.33 4.83 4.93
N GLY A 107 -4.45 5.00 4.22
CA GLY A 107 -4.61 6.04 3.19
C GLY A 107 -4.11 5.68 1.79
N VAL A 108 -3.53 4.49 1.58
CA VAL A 108 -3.13 4.01 0.24
C VAL A 108 -4.37 3.74 -0.61
N ASP A 109 -4.38 4.28 -1.83
CA ASP A 109 -5.41 3.97 -2.83
C ASP A 109 -5.19 2.58 -3.43
N VAL A 110 -6.14 1.68 -3.20
CA VAL A 110 -6.07 0.27 -3.63
C VAL A 110 -6.01 0.15 -5.15
N ALA A 111 -6.76 0.97 -5.89
CA ALA A 111 -6.80 0.88 -7.35
C ALA A 111 -5.46 1.27 -7.98
N THR A 112 -4.82 2.31 -7.45
CA THR A 112 -3.49 2.76 -7.87
C THR A 112 -2.44 1.69 -7.55
N PHE A 113 -2.38 1.21 -6.30
CA PHE A 113 -1.44 0.16 -5.91
C PHE A 113 -1.63 -1.12 -6.73
N GLY A 114 -2.88 -1.57 -6.87
CA GLY A 114 -3.23 -2.77 -7.65
C GLY A 114 -2.88 -2.64 -9.14
N SER A 115 -3.01 -1.44 -9.72
CA SER A 115 -2.63 -1.20 -11.12
C SER A 115 -1.11 -1.28 -11.32
N GLU A 116 -0.32 -0.78 -10.38
CA GLU A 116 1.14 -0.92 -10.40
C GLU A 116 1.56 -2.38 -10.18
N ALA A 117 0.84 -3.11 -9.30
CA ALA A 117 1.12 -4.49 -8.94
C ALA A 117 1.16 -5.41 -10.16
N VAL A 118 0.32 -5.16 -11.18
CA VAL A 118 0.26 -5.95 -12.42
C VAL A 118 1.62 -6.13 -13.09
N ALA A 119 2.51 -5.12 -13.01
CA ALA A 119 3.83 -5.18 -13.63
C ALA A 119 4.90 -5.88 -12.76
N ALA A 120 4.60 -6.21 -11.50
CA ALA A 120 5.55 -6.71 -10.51
C ALA A 120 5.51 -8.25 -10.36
N ALA A 121 5.27 -8.97 -11.44
CA ALA A 121 5.18 -10.44 -11.42
C ALA A 121 6.47 -11.13 -10.91
N ASP A 122 7.64 -10.50 -11.08
CA ASP A 122 8.93 -10.98 -10.60
C ASP A 122 9.12 -10.81 -9.07
N ASN A 123 8.18 -10.13 -8.41
CA ASN A 123 8.27 -9.77 -7.00
C ASN A 123 6.93 -10.00 -6.29
N ASP A 124 6.30 -11.14 -6.54
CA ASP A 124 5.03 -11.55 -5.93
C ASP A 124 3.88 -10.52 -6.11
N TYR A 125 3.91 -9.75 -7.21
CA TYR A 125 3.00 -8.64 -7.46
C TYR A 125 3.07 -7.53 -6.40
N ILE A 126 4.27 -7.27 -5.88
CA ILE A 126 4.59 -6.16 -4.98
C ILE A 126 5.43 -5.13 -5.74
N PRO A 127 4.88 -3.95 -6.09
CA PRO A 127 5.63 -2.93 -6.82
C PRO A 127 6.82 -2.39 -6.03
N LYS A 128 8.02 -2.47 -6.61
CA LYS A 128 9.23 -1.88 -6.01
C LYS A 128 9.12 -0.37 -5.82
N THR A 129 8.33 0.31 -6.65
CA THR A 129 8.04 1.75 -6.58
C THR A 129 7.15 2.15 -5.41
N SER A 130 6.39 1.20 -4.85
CA SER A 130 5.37 1.44 -3.82
C SER A 130 5.62 0.63 -2.55
N LEU A 131 6.87 0.22 -2.29
CA LEU A 131 7.23 -0.52 -1.07
C LEU A 131 6.90 0.25 0.21
N SER A 132 6.99 1.58 0.20
CA SER A 132 6.59 2.41 1.35
C SER A 132 5.09 2.37 1.64
N SER A 133 4.28 1.89 0.70
CA SER A 133 2.84 1.69 0.87
C SER A 133 2.51 0.32 1.46
N VAL A 134 3.49 -0.58 1.63
CA VAL A 134 3.28 -1.94 2.15
C VAL A 134 3.83 -2.03 3.56
N VAL A 135 2.99 -2.42 4.51
CA VAL A 135 3.37 -2.68 5.90
C VAL A 135 4.01 -4.06 6.03
N ALA A 136 3.34 -5.07 5.49
CA ALA A 136 3.82 -6.45 5.42
C ALA A 136 3.10 -7.19 4.30
N HIS A 137 3.71 -8.25 3.78
CA HIS A 137 3.08 -9.12 2.79
C HIS A 137 3.60 -10.55 2.85
N THR A 138 2.75 -11.50 2.47
CA THR A 138 3.17 -12.88 2.20
C THR A 138 3.82 -12.98 0.83
N LYS A 139 4.41 -14.14 0.53
CA LYS A 139 4.68 -14.59 -0.85
C LYS A 139 3.37 -14.74 -1.62
N LEU A 140 3.47 -14.79 -2.95
CA LEU A 140 2.39 -15.32 -3.76
C LEU A 140 2.30 -16.83 -3.54
N LEU A 141 1.10 -17.35 -3.31
CA LEU A 141 0.83 -18.75 -3.04
C LEU A 141 0.07 -19.41 -4.18
N GLY A 142 0.53 -20.59 -4.58
CA GLY A 142 -0.20 -21.56 -5.41
C GLY A 142 -1.08 -22.48 -4.57
N PRO A 143 -1.78 -23.44 -5.22
CA PRO A 143 -2.75 -24.31 -4.55
C PRO A 143 -2.07 -25.19 -3.50
N GLY A 144 -2.64 -25.22 -2.29
CA GLY A 144 -2.12 -25.98 -1.14
C GLY A 144 -0.90 -25.37 -0.45
N GLU A 145 -0.36 -24.25 -0.95
CA GLU A 145 0.74 -23.55 -0.28
C GLU A 145 0.24 -22.72 0.90
N GLU A 146 1.12 -22.52 1.88
CA GLU A 146 0.92 -21.59 3.00
C GLU A 146 2.17 -20.72 3.21
N ASP A 147 1.98 -19.51 3.72
CA ASP A 147 3.06 -18.64 4.15
C ASP A 147 2.67 -17.89 5.42
N LYS A 148 3.66 -17.67 6.28
CA LYS A 148 3.48 -17.05 7.59
C LYS A 148 4.33 -15.79 7.67
N ILE A 149 3.70 -14.70 8.07
CA ILE A 149 4.34 -13.41 8.30
C ILE A 149 4.11 -12.92 9.71
N THR A 150 5.06 -12.14 10.23
CA THR A 150 4.89 -11.40 11.48
C THR A 150 5.03 -9.90 11.22
N PHE A 151 4.21 -9.11 11.91
CA PHE A 151 4.23 -7.65 11.80
C PHE A 151 3.66 -7.01 13.06
N THR A 152 3.90 -5.71 13.23
CA THR A 152 3.29 -4.89 14.27
C THR A 152 2.53 -3.76 13.60
N LEU A 153 1.33 -3.46 14.11
CA LEU A 153 0.52 -2.32 13.67
C LEU A 153 0.37 -1.32 14.80
N GLU A 154 0.49 -0.05 14.45
CA GLU A 154 0.02 1.02 15.32
C GLU A 154 -1.52 1.01 15.35
N LYS A 155 -2.09 1.71 16.33
CA LYS A 155 -3.55 1.83 16.43
C LYS A 155 -4.10 2.47 15.15
N GLY A 156 -5.07 1.83 14.52
CA GLY A 156 -5.66 2.33 13.28
C GLY A 156 -6.40 1.27 12.48
N VAL A 157 -6.83 1.70 11.28
CA VAL A 157 -7.49 0.84 10.30
C VAL A 157 -6.60 0.72 9.07
N TYR A 158 -6.36 -0.52 8.65
CA TYR A 158 -5.51 -0.87 7.51
C TYR A 158 -6.33 -1.65 6.50
N THR A 159 -6.08 -1.40 5.21
CA THR A 159 -6.63 -2.24 4.15
C THR A 159 -5.65 -3.37 3.88
N PHE A 160 -6.15 -4.59 3.77
CA PHE A 160 -5.38 -5.69 3.18
C PHE A 160 -6.02 -6.14 1.87
N ILE A 161 -5.19 -6.62 0.95
CA ILE A 161 -5.62 -7.06 -0.38
C ILE A 161 -4.85 -8.32 -0.80
N CYS A 162 -5.38 -9.01 -1.80
CA CYS A 162 -4.56 -9.78 -2.73
C CYS A 162 -4.18 -8.88 -3.92
N SER A 163 -2.89 -8.68 -4.17
CA SER A 163 -2.40 -7.82 -5.27
C SER A 163 -2.21 -8.54 -6.60
N PHE A 164 -2.51 -9.85 -6.67
CA PHE A 164 -2.50 -10.59 -7.93
C PHE A 164 -3.41 -9.92 -8.97
N PRO A 165 -3.02 -9.88 -10.27
CA PRO A 165 -3.74 -9.13 -11.28
C PRO A 165 -5.25 -9.43 -11.32
N GLY A 166 -6.06 -8.40 -11.10
CA GLY A 166 -7.52 -8.50 -11.09
C GLY A 166 -8.15 -8.85 -9.74
N HIS A 167 -7.39 -9.32 -8.76
CA HIS A 167 -7.93 -9.73 -7.45
C HIS A 167 -8.16 -8.54 -6.51
N PHE A 168 -7.28 -7.53 -6.52
CA PHE A 168 -7.27 -6.43 -5.55
C PHE A 168 -8.60 -5.65 -5.42
N GLY A 169 -9.42 -5.64 -6.47
CA GLY A 169 -10.72 -4.98 -6.44
C GLY A 169 -11.79 -5.72 -5.61
N VAL A 170 -11.65 -7.03 -5.44
CA VAL A 170 -12.66 -7.91 -4.82
C VAL A 170 -12.12 -8.71 -3.62
N MET A 171 -10.84 -9.05 -3.65
CA MET A 171 -10.17 -9.88 -2.65
C MET A 171 -9.43 -8.97 -1.68
N GLN A 172 -10.19 -8.31 -0.82
CA GLN A 172 -9.70 -7.30 0.11
C GLN A 172 -10.52 -7.27 1.41
N GLY A 173 -9.98 -6.62 2.44
CA GLY A 173 -10.65 -6.45 3.71
C GLY A 173 -9.98 -5.38 4.59
N LYS A 174 -10.39 -5.32 5.86
CA LYS A 174 -9.85 -4.37 6.85
C LYS A 174 -9.26 -5.09 8.07
N ILE A 175 -8.12 -4.60 8.53
CA ILE A 175 -7.58 -4.89 9.86
C ILE A 175 -7.84 -3.68 10.73
N VAL A 176 -8.47 -3.89 11.89
CA VAL A 176 -8.57 -2.90 12.96
C VAL A 176 -7.57 -3.27 14.04
N ALA A 177 -6.58 -2.41 14.24
CA ALA A 177 -5.60 -2.51 15.31
C ALA A 177 -6.02 -1.58 16.45
N GLU A 178 -6.29 -2.12 17.63
CA GLU A 178 -6.81 -1.37 18.79
C GLU A 178 -6.10 -1.65 20.11
#